data_AF-A0A1X1HBH7-F1
#
_entry.id   AF-A0A1X1HBH7-F1
#
_cell.length_a   1.000
_cell.length_b   1.000
_cell.length_c   1.000
_cell.angle_alpha   90.00
_cell.angle_beta   90.00
_cell.angle_gamma   90.00
#
_symmetry.space_group_name_H-M   'P 1'
#
loop_
_entity.id
_entity.type
_entity.pdbx_description
1 polymer ?
#
loop_
_entity_poly.entity_id
_entity_poly.type
_entity_poly.pdbx_seq_one_letter_code
_entity_poly.pdbx_strand_id
1 'polypeptide(L)'
;MKIDVSEVRVQKELLVISVNSIKEQLSVSRSRLSEVVSTDSLKGAVKDAINQKVTNYQIPLVDNYVNALDSIVSRYDGLVKLFQDTVSETDNSAIIKTEYLERIKQRMKDPIEGLKSSSSKTQNIYAGISDILTLTNPSLDSVNTSYNQAVKSLDDTIKNMEAFNSVLLKTDTFDLIDMQNSEIATLSGYAPLPYGNPASRNYYNRTQFKNSVSEIHTAIHSNSKAVKYQNALAKQLAESKYSGTV
;
A
#
# COMPACT_ATOMS: atom_id res chain seq x y z
N MET A 1 -11.41 -8.70 15.01
CA MET A 1 -11.08 -7.68 13.99
C MET A 1 -12.36 -7.19 13.32
N LYS A 2 -12.44 -5.88 13.00
CA LYS A 2 -13.51 -5.27 12.21
C LYS A 2 -12.92 -4.49 11.04
N ILE A 3 -13.44 -4.69 9.84
CA ILE A 3 -13.13 -3.86 8.67
C ILE A 3 -14.45 -3.39 8.05
N ASP A 4 -14.50 -2.10 7.72
CA ASP A 4 -15.58 -1.46 6.96
C ASP A 4 -14.98 -0.97 5.64
N VAL A 5 -15.27 -1.68 4.55
CA VAL A 5 -14.67 -1.42 3.24
C VAL A 5 -15.10 -0.05 2.70
N SER A 6 -16.30 0.40 3.05
CA SER A 6 -16.80 1.72 2.66
C SER A 6 -16.00 2.84 3.33
N GLU A 7 -15.67 2.69 4.61
CA GLU A 7 -14.85 3.62 5.37
C GLU A 7 -13.42 3.70 4.80
N VAL A 8 -12.81 2.54 4.51
CA VAL A 8 -11.47 2.45 3.89
C VAL A 8 -11.43 3.18 2.55
N ARG A 9 -12.48 3.03 1.72
CA ARG A 9 -12.57 3.72 0.43
C ARG A 9 -12.70 5.24 0.58
N VAL A 10 -13.51 5.72 1.52
CA VAL A 10 -13.64 7.15 1.80
C VAL A 10 -12.30 7.73 2.28
N GLN A 11 -11.59 7.02 3.17
CA GLN A 11 -10.26 7.43 3.61
C GLN A 11 -9.25 7.51 2.45
N LYS A 12 -9.30 6.56 1.50
CA LYS A 12 -8.51 6.62 0.27
C LYS A 12 -8.83 7.88 -0.55
N GLU A 13 -10.10 8.19 -0.76
CA GLU A 13 -10.52 9.36 -1.53
C GLU A 13 -10.00 10.66 -0.89
N LEU A 14 -10.11 10.78 0.44
CA LEU A 14 -9.55 11.91 1.20
C LEU A 14 -8.02 12.00 1.10
N LEU A 15 -7.33 10.86 1.15
CA LEU A 15 -5.89 10.78 0.96
C LEU A 15 -5.49 11.28 -0.43
N VAL A 16 -6.17 10.83 -1.49
CA VAL A 16 -5.90 11.27 -2.88
C VAL A 16 -6.10 12.79 -3.02
N ILE A 17 -7.18 13.33 -2.43
CA ILE A 17 -7.43 14.79 -2.43
C ILE A 17 -6.27 15.54 -1.77
N SER A 18 -5.83 15.08 -0.60
CA SER A 18 -4.73 15.71 0.14
C SER A 18 -3.41 15.61 -0.63
N VAL A 19 -3.10 14.46 -1.21
CA VAL A 19 -1.92 14.25 -2.05
C VAL A 19 -1.93 15.17 -3.26
N ASN A 20 -3.05 15.31 -3.96
CA ASN A 20 -3.16 16.20 -5.11
C ASN A 20 -2.96 17.67 -4.72
N SER A 21 -3.54 18.10 -3.60
CA SER A 21 -3.33 19.47 -3.10
C SER A 21 -1.85 19.75 -2.79
N ILE A 22 -1.14 18.79 -2.19
CA ILE A 22 0.30 18.93 -1.94
C ILE A 22 1.08 18.98 -3.27
N LYS A 23 0.74 18.12 -4.24
CA LYS A 23 1.37 18.11 -5.57
C LYS A 23 1.19 19.44 -6.31
N GLU A 24 0.03 20.08 -6.19
CA GLU A 24 -0.21 21.42 -6.75
C GLU A 24 0.72 22.46 -6.13
N GLN A 25 0.89 22.46 -4.80
CA GLN A 25 1.83 23.37 -4.13
C GLN A 25 3.28 23.09 -4.51
N LEU A 26 3.67 21.81 -4.64
CA LEU A 26 5.00 21.43 -5.10
C LEU A 26 5.24 21.87 -6.55
N SER A 27 4.23 21.82 -7.41
CA SER A 27 4.30 22.33 -8.78
C SER A 27 4.60 23.83 -8.82
N VAL A 28 3.96 24.63 -7.94
CA VAL A 28 4.26 26.06 -7.80
C VAL A 28 5.72 26.29 -7.37
N SER A 29 6.18 25.55 -6.37
CA SER A 29 7.58 25.61 -5.92
C SER A 29 8.56 25.25 -7.04
N ARG A 30 8.24 24.19 -7.81
CA ARG A 30 9.03 23.76 -8.97
C ARG A 30 9.09 24.83 -10.06
N SER A 31 7.98 25.52 -10.34
CA SER A 31 7.93 26.63 -11.30
C SER A 31 8.83 27.78 -10.87
N ARG A 32 8.75 28.19 -9.60
CA ARG A 32 9.60 29.26 -9.05
C ARG A 32 11.08 28.92 -9.11
N LEU A 33 11.45 27.66 -8.82
CA LEU A 33 12.83 27.19 -9.00
C LEU A 33 13.25 27.26 -10.49
N SER A 34 12.35 26.92 -11.41
CA SER A 34 12.62 27.02 -12.84
C SER A 34 12.84 28.48 -13.29
N GLU A 35 12.10 29.44 -12.73
CA GLU A 35 12.29 30.88 -12.96
C GLU A 35 13.66 31.37 -12.45
N VAL A 36 14.14 30.85 -11.32
CA VAL A 36 15.50 31.14 -10.81
C VAL A 36 16.57 30.67 -11.81
N VAL A 37 16.34 29.56 -12.51
CA VAL A 37 17.27 29.08 -13.54
C VAL A 37 17.22 29.97 -14.78
N SER A 38 16.03 30.33 -15.25
CA SER A 38 15.81 31.04 -16.52
C SER A 38 16.06 32.55 -16.48
N THR A 39 16.17 33.17 -15.30
CA THR A 39 16.38 34.63 -15.21
C THR A 39 17.75 35.08 -15.73
N ASP A 40 17.75 36.14 -16.55
CA ASP A 40 18.95 36.83 -17.08
C ASP A 40 19.50 37.93 -16.16
N SER A 41 18.83 38.19 -15.03
CA SER A 41 19.20 39.24 -14.08
C SER A 41 20.50 38.97 -13.33
N LEU A 42 20.99 37.72 -13.36
CA LEU A 42 22.24 37.27 -12.75
C LEU A 42 23.16 36.68 -13.81
N LYS A 43 24.47 36.96 -13.74
CA LYS A 43 25.47 36.47 -14.71
C LYS A 43 26.77 36.04 -14.03
N GLY A 44 27.58 35.26 -14.73
CA GLY A 44 28.90 34.81 -14.29
C GLY A 44 28.90 33.56 -13.40
N ALA A 45 30.07 33.19 -12.88
CA ALA A 45 30.29 31.90 -12.22
C ALA A 45 29.37 31.62 -11.01
N VAL A 46 28.91 32.66 -10.32
CA VAL A 46 27.94 32.54 -9.20
C VAL A 46 26.56 32.13 -9.71
N LYS A 47 26.11 32.71 -10.83
CA LYS A 47 24.86 32.33 -11.49
C LYS A 47 24.94 30.88 -11.96
N ASP A 48 26.05 30.45 -12.56
CA ASP A 48 26.23 29.07 -12.99
C ASP A 48 26.10 28.10 -11.82
N ALA A 49 26.72 28.41 -10.68
CA ALA A 49 26.63 27.60 -9.48
C ALA A 49 25.20 27.51 -8.91
N ILE A 50 24.46 28.63 -8.91
CA ILE A 50 23.04 28.66 -8.52
C ILE A 50 22.22 27.80 -9.48
N ASN A 51 22.38 27.97 -10.79
CA ASN A 51 21.66 27.21 -11.81
C ASN A 51 21.91 25.71 -11.67
N GLN A 52 23.16 25.32 -11.43
CA GLN A 52 23.55 23.93 -11.19
C GLN A 52 22.90 23.38 -9.91
N LYS A 53 22.95 24.10 -8.79
CA LYS A 53 22.28 23.69 -7.54
C LYS A 53 20.78 23.51 -7.74
N VAL A 54 20.12 24.46 -8.39
CA VAL A 54 18.68 24.41 -8.62
C VAL A 54 18.32 23.25 -9.56
N THR A 55 19.04 23.10 -10.67
CA THR A 55 18.75 22.13 -11.72
C THR A 55 19.08 20.69 -11.32
N ASN A 56 20.20 20.48 -10.62
CA ASN A 56 20.69 19.15 -10.32
C ASN A 56 20.22 18.62 -8.96
N TYR A 57 19.72 19.51 -8.08
CA TYR A 57 19.35 19.15 -6.72
C TYR A 57 17.97 19.65 -6.30
N GLN A 58 17.69 20.96 -6.32
CA GLN A 58 16.45 21.48 -5.74
C GLN A 58 15.20 21.10 -6.54
N ILE A 59 15.23 21.18 -7.88
CA ILE A 59 14.15 20.68 -8.72
C ILE A 59 13.98 19.16 -8.56
N PRO A 60 15.05 18.34 -8.65
CA PRO A 60 14.95 16.90 -8.40
C PRO A 60 14.44 16.53 -6.99
N LEU A 61 14.75 17.30 -5.95
CA LEU A 61 14.18 17.10 -4.61
C LEU A 61 12.65 17.25 -4.66
N VAL A 62 12.14 18.32 -5.28
CA VAL A 62 10.69 18.52 -5.45
C VAL A 62 10.06 17.38 -6.26
N ASP A 63 10.69 16.99 -7.37
CA ASP A 63 10.22 15.89 -8.21
C ASP A 63 10.20 14.55 -7.44
N ASN A 64 11.17 14.31 -6.55
CA ASN A 64 11.21 13.09 -5.74
C ASN A 64 10.18 13.07 -4.60
N TYR A 65 9.82 14.23 -4.03
CA TYR A 65 8.67 14.31 -3.11
C TYR A 65 7.36 13.98 -3.84
N VAL A 66 7.20 14.44 -5.08
CA VAL A 66 6.04 14.05 -5.91
C VAL A 66 6.02 12.54 -6.14
N ASN A 67 7.16 11.94 -6.50
CA ASN A 67 7.29 10.48 -6.64
C ASN A 67 6.93 9.74 -5.34
N ALA A 68 7.35 10.24 -4.18
CA ALA A 68 7.02 9.65 -2.90
C ALA A 68 5.50 9.70 -2.63
N LEU A 69 4.84 10.82 -2.92
CA LEU A 69 3.38 10.97 -2.80
C LEU A 69 2.63 9.99 -3.72
N ASP A 70 3.08 9.84 -4.97
CA ASP A 70 2.49 8.87 -5.92
C ASP A 70 2.67 7.41 -5.45
N SER A 71 3.81 7.13 -4.80
CA SER A 71 4.10 5.83 -4.17
C SER A 71 3.16 5.56 -2.98
N ILE A 72 2.84 6.57 -2.15
CA ILE A 72 1.87 6.43 -1.04
C ILE A 72 0.49 6.03 -1.57
N VAL A 73 -0.03 6.75 -2.57
CA VAL A 73 -1.36 6.46 -3.15
C VAL A 73 -1.39 5.06 -3.78
N SER A 74 -0.38 4.73 -4.59
CA SER A 74 -0.29 3.43 -5.26
C SER A 74 -0.22 2.26 -4.28
N ARG A 75 0.38 2.47 -3.11
CA ARG A 75 0.44 1.46 -2.05
C ARG A 75 -0.88 1.30 -1.33
N TYR A 76 -1.60 2.39 -1.07
CA TYR A 76 -2.95 2.30 -0.53
C TYR A 76 -3.83 1.44 -1.45
N ASP A 77 -3.74 1.66 -2.77
CA ASP A 77 -4.41 0.81 -3.76
C ASP A 77 -3.99 -0.65 -3.69
N GLY A 78 -2.68 -0.90 -3.59
CA GLY A 78 -2.14 -2.24 -3.42
C GLY A 78 -2.65 -2.94 -2.15
N LEU A 79 -2.82 -2.21 -1.06
CA LEU A 79 -3.34 -2.74 0.21
C LEU A 79 -4.82 -3.09 0.14
N VAL A 80 -5.63 -2.23 -0.46
CA VAL A 80 -7.04 -2.52 -0.71
C VAL A 80 -7.18 -3.76 -1.58
N LYS A 81 -6.37 -3.86 -2.64
CA LYS A 81 -6.39 -5.04 -3.51
C LYS A 81 -5.91 -6.30 -2.79
N LEU A 82 -4.82 -6.23 -2.05
CA LEU A 82 -4.32 -7.36 -1.26
C LEU A 82 -5.38 -7.85 -0.26
N PHE A 83 -6.10 -6.93 0.38
CA PHE A 83 -7.23 -7.25 1.24
C PHE A 83 -8.31 -8.02 0.48
N GLN A 84 -8.79 -7.49 -0.64
CA GLN A 84 -9.82 -8.11 -1.47
C GLN A 84 -9.40 -9.51 -1.96
N ASP A 85 -8.17 -9.64 -2.45
CA ASP A 85 -7.61 -10.91 -2.93
C ASP A 85 -7.46 -11.93 -1.79
N THR A 86 -6.99 -11.51 -0.62
CA THR A 86 -6.75 -12.41 0.53
C THR A 86 -8.06 -12.86 1.16
N VAL A 87 -8.98 -11.93 1.40
CA VAL A 87 -10.25 -12.20 2.09
C VAL A 87 -11.32 -12.73 1.13
N SER A 88 -11.09 -12.62 -0.18
CA SER A 88 -12.06 -12.93 -1.23
C SER A 88 -13.35 -12.10 -1.10
N GLU A 89 -13.24 -10.89 -0.56
CA GLU A 89 -14.34 -9.94 -0.42
C GLU A 89 -14.22 -8.88 -1.52
N THR A 90 -15.22 -8.81 -2.39
CA THR A 90 -15.26 -7.89 -3.53
C THR A 90 -16.32 -6.80 -3.40
N ASP A 91 -17.21 -6.89 -2.40
CA ASP A 91 -18.20 -5.86 -2.14
C ASP A 91 -17.55 -4.62 -1.52
N ASN A 92 -17.70 -3.50 -2.22
CA ASN A 92 -17.16 -2.20 -1.82
C ASN A 92 -17.86 -1.57 -0.59
N SER A 93 -18.89 -2.24 -0.06
CA SER A 93 -19.67 -1.84 1.11
C SER A 93 -19.67 -2.89 2.23
N ALA A 94 -18.87 -3.95 2.10
CA ALA A 94 -18.80 -5.01 3.10
C ALA A 94 -18.36 -4.50 4.48
N ILE A 95 -19.01 -5.06 5.51
CA ILE A 95 -18.61 -4.89 6.90
C ILE A 95 -18.32 -6.27 7.49
N ILE A 96 -17.04 -6.56 7.72
CA ILE A 96 -16.60 -7.84 8.25
C ILE A 96 -16.27 -7.68 9.73
N LYS A 97 -16.95 -8.44 10.58
CA LYS A 97 -16.72 -8.51 12.03
C LYS A 97 -16.43 -9.95 12.42
N THR A 98 -15.15 -10.31 12.55
CA THR A 98 -14.74 -11.73 12.73
C THR A 98 -15.34 -12.36 13.99
N GLU A 99 -15.47 -11.60 15.08
CA GLU A 99 -16.14 -12.08 16.31
C GLU A 99 -17.63 -12.40 16.11
N TYR A 100 -18.31 -11.66 15.23
CA TYR A 100 -19.71 -11.92 14.94
C TYR A 100 -19.86 -13.17 14.05
N LEU A 101 -18.97 -13.35 13.08
CA LEU A 101 -18.90 -14.56 12.27
C LEU A 101 -18.66 -15.81 13.13
N GLU A 102 -17.76 -15.71 14.11
CA GLU A 102 -17.50 -16.81 15.06
C GLU A 102 -18.74 -17.16 15.89
N ARG A 103 -19.49 -16.15 16.35
CA ARG A 103 -20.77 -16.38 17.06
C ARG A 103 -21.82 -17.03 16.17
N ILE A 104 -21.91 -16.65 14.90
CA ILE A 104 -22.82 -17.30 13.94
C ILE A 104 -22.42 -18.77 13.78
N LYS A 105 -21.13 -19.04 13.54
CA LYS A 105 -20.58 -20.39 13.40
C LYS A 105 -20.97 -21.30 14.57
N GLN A 106 -20.83 -20.78 15.79
CA GLN A 106 -21.21 -21.50 17.02
C GLN A 106 -22.73 -21.75 17.09
N ARG A 107 -23.56 -20.73 16.83
CA ARG A 107 -25.02 -20.83 16.91
C ARG A 107 -25.66 -21.70 15.84
N MET A 108 -25.03 -21.85 14.67
CA MET A 108 -25.53 -22.73 13.61
C MET A 108 -25.51 -24.21 14.01
N LYS A 109 -24.76 -24.59 15.05
CA LYS A 109 -24.67 -25.96 15.54
C LYS A 109 -25.98 -26.46 16.15
N ASP A 110 -26.64 -25.63 16.98
CA ASP A 110 -27.79 -26.06 17.77
C ASP A 110 -28.97 -26.56 16.92
N PRO A 111 -29.39 -25.87 15.83
CA PRO A 111 -30.49 -26.35 14.99
C PRO A 111 -30.15 -27.67 14.27
N ILE A 112 -28.89 -27.86 13.87
CA ILE A 112 -28.45 -29.09 13.19
C ILE A 112 -28.43 -30.27 14.16
N GLU A 113 -27.98 -30.06 15.39
CA GLU A 113 -28.07 -31.08 16.44
C GLU A 113 -29.51 -31.41 16.79
N GLY A 114 -30.39 -30.39 16.86
CA GLY A 114 -31.83 -30.57 17.02
C GLY A 114 -32.45 -31.41 15.89
N LEU A 115 -32.10 -31.13 14.63
CA LEU A 115 -32.56 -31.91 13.48
C LEU A 115 -32.07 -33.36 13.52
N LYS A 116 -30.81 -33.60 13.88
CA LYS A 116 -30.26 -34.97 14.04
C LYS A 116 -30.99 -35.75 15.15
N SER A 117 -31.26 -35.09 16.28
CA SER A 117 -32.03 -35.67 17.38
C SER A 117 -33.45 -36.01 16.96
N SER A 118 -34.13 -35.11 16.24
CA SER A 118 -35.48 -35.32 15.71
C SER A 118 -35.52 -36.48 14.71
N SER A 119 -34.59 -36.51 13.74
CA SER A 119 -34.49 -37.58 12.74
C SER A 119 -34.27 -38.96 13.39
N SER A 120 -33.46 -39.02 14.45
CA SER A 120 -33.25 -40.26 15.21
C SER A 120 -34.53 -40.73 15.93
N LYS A 121 -35.31 -39.80 16.50
CA LYS A 121 -36.61 -40.12 17.12
C LYS A 121 -37.62 -40.60 16.09
N THR A 122 -37.69 -39.96 14.92
CA THR A 122 -38.57 -40.38 13.82
C THR A 122 -38.22 -41.79 13.33
N GLN A 123 -36.93 -42.09 13.18
CA GLN A 123 -36.47 -43.43 12.81
C GLN A 123 -36.95 -44.50 13.81
N ASN A 124 -36.88 -44.21 15.11
CA ASN A 124 -37.38 -45.13 16.15
C ASN A 124 -38.90 -45.33 16.06
N ILE A 125 -39.67 -44.27 15.77
CA ILE A 125 -41.13 -44.38 15.56
C ILE A 125 -41.43 -45.26 14.35
N TYR A 126 -40.74 -45.04 13.23
CA TYR A 126 -40.92 -45.86 12.01
C TYR A 126 -40.57 -47.32 12.24
N ALA A 127 -39.49 -47.60 12.99
CA ALA A 127 -39.13 -48.96 13.37
C ALA A 127 -40.21 -49.63 14.24
N GLY A 128 -40.83 -48.88 15.14
CA GLY A 128 -41.87 -49.37 16.06
C GLY A 128 -43.20 -49.77 15.41
N ILE A 129 -43.47 -49.34 14.17
CA ILE A 129 -44.68 -49.69 13.40
C ILE A 129 -44.38 -50.53 12.15
N SER A 130 -43.16 -51.05 12.05
CA SER A 130 -42.64 -51.70 10.83
C SER A 130 -43.35 -53.02 10.48
N ASP A 131 -44.07 -53.61 11.44
CA ASP A 131 -44.95 -54.77 11.27
C ASP A 131 -46.24 -54.44 10.49
N ILE A 132 -46.72 -53.20 10.60
CA ILE A 132 -47.90 -52.71 9.89
C ILE A 132 -47.52 -52.06 8.56
N LEU A 133 -46.52 -51.18 8.58
CA LEU A 133 -46.11 -50.37 7.43
C LEU A 133 -44.62 -50.05 7.48
N THR A 134 -43.89 -50.37 6.41
CA THR A 134 -42.49 -49.98 6.27
C THR A 134 -42.36 -48.54 5.77
N LEU A 135 -41.66 -47.70 6.53
CA LEU A 135 -41.38 -46.31 6.19
C LEU A 135 -39.87 -46.05 6.15
N THR A 136 -39.44 -45.13 5.28
CA THR A 136 -38.03 -44.71 5.19
C THR A 136 -37.85 -43.34 5.82
N ASN A 137 -36.88 -43.21 6.72
CA ASN A 137 -36.56 -41.94 7.36
C ASN A 137 -35.97 -40.96 6.34
N PRO A 138 -36.37 -39.67 6.32
CA PRO A 138 -35.77 -38.68 5.43
C PRO A 138 -34.25 -38.54 5.69
N SER A 139 -33.46 -38.47 4.62
CA SER A 139 -32.02 -38.21 4.73
C SER A 139 -31.74 -36.76 5.14
N LEU A 140 -30.68 -36.57 5.94
CA LEU A 140 -30.13 -35.27 6.32
C LEU A 140 -28.84 -34.92 5.56
N ASP A 141 -28.46 -35.68 4.53
CA ASP A 141 -27.16 -35.54 3.87
C ASP A 141 -26.98 -34.17 3.21
N SER A 142 -28.01 -33.67 2.53
CA SER A 142 -28.01 -32.33 1.93
C SER A 142 -27.91 -31.24 2.99
N VAL A 143 -28.62 -31.38 4.11
CA VAL A 143 -28.56 -30.46 5.25
C VAL A 143 -27.16 -30.43 5.86
N ASN A 144 -26.57 -31.60 6.11
CA ASN A 144 -25.21 -31.71 6.65
C ASN A 144 -24.17 -31.12 5.68
N THR A 145 -24.33 -31.37 4.38
CA THR A 145 -23.44 -30.83 3.34
C THR A 145 -23.50 -29.30 3.33
N SER A 146 -24.69 -28.71 3.26
CA SER A 146 -24.88 -27.26 3.29
C SER A 146 -24.39 -26.63 4.59
N TYR A 147 -24.62 -27.25 5.74
CA TYR A 147 -24.10 -26.80 7.03
C TYR A 147 -22.57 -26.76 7.04
N ASN A 148 -21.93 -27.86 6.61
CA ASN A 148 -20.46 -27.94 6.58
C ASN A 148 -19.86 -26.90 5.62
N GLN A 149 -20.49 -26.68 4.47
CA GLN A 149 -20.07 -25.64 3.52
C GLN A 149 -20.19 -24.23 4.12
N ALA A 150 -21.29 -23.94 4.83
CA ALA A 150 -21.50 -22.65 5.48
C ALA A 150 -20.49 -22.41 6.62
N VAL A 151 -20.27 -23.41 7.47
CA VAL A 151 -19.25 -23.35 8.55
C VAL A 151 -17.86 -23.13 7.96
N LYS A 152 -17.51 -23.87 6.90
CA LYS A 152 -16.24 -23.72 6.22
C LYS A 152 -16.06 -22.31 5.64
N SER A 153 -17.08 -21.78 4.97
CA SER A 153 -17.04 -20.41 4.43
C SER A 153 -16.76 -19.37 5.52
N LEU A 154 -17.46 -19.45 6.66
CA LEU A 154 -17.22 -18.56 7.81
C LEU A 154 -15.79 -18.71 8.36
N ASP A 155 -15.31 -19.94 8.49
CA ASP A 155 -13.97 -20.24 9.01
C ASP A 155 -12.86 -19.75 8.08
N ASP A 156 -13.03 -19.94 6.77
CA ASP A 156 -12.13 -19.47 5.72
C ASP A 156 -12.06 -17.92 5.74
N THR A 157 -13.19 -17.22 5.83
CA THR A 157 -13.20 -15.75 5.96
C THR A 157 -12.47 -15.29 7.22
N ILE A 158 -12.67 -15.94 8.38
CA ILE A 158 -11.99 -15.57 9.63
C ILE A 158 -10.48 -15.77 9.50
N LYS A 159 -10.03 -16.91 8.97
CA LYS A 159 -8.61 -17.22 8.76
C LYS A 159 -7.96 -16.27 7.75
N ASN A 160 -8.64 -15.96 6.66
CA ASN A 160 -8.13 -15.04 5.64
C ASN A 160 -7.98 -13.62 6.19
N MET A 161 -8.92 -13.19 7.04
CA MET A 161 -8.84 -11.95 7.78
C MET A 161 -7.61 -11.92 8.70
N GLU A 162 -7.33 -12.99 9.45
CA GLU A 162 -6.12 -13.10 10.28
C GLU A 162 -4.83 -13.12 9.45
N ALA A 163 -4.84 -13.81 8.30
CA ALA A 163 -3.73 -13.86 7.37
C ALA A 163 -3.40 -12.47 6.82
N PHE A 164 -4.41 -11.71 6.39
CA PHE A 164 -4.25 -10.32 5.94
C PHE A 164 -3.62 -9.46 7.05
N ASN A 165 -4.13 -9.55 8.28
CA ASN A 165 -3.61 -8.78 9.41
C ASN A 165 -2.16 -9.14 9.79
N SER A 166 -1.69 -10.34 9.40
CA SER A 166 -0.34 -10.81 9.67
C SER A 166 0.65 -10.44 8.56
N VAL A 167 0.20 -9.82 7.46
CA VAL A 167 1.09 -9.42 6.37
C VAL A 167 2.01 -8.28 6.83
N LEU A 168 3.31 -8.55 6.87
CA LEU A 168 4.32 -7.53 7.10
C LEU A 168 4.55 -6.73 5.81
N LEU A 169 4.22 -5.45 5.85
CA LEU A 169 4.45 -4.53 4.73
C LEU A 169 5.83 -3.90 4.89
N LYS A 170 6.78 -4.27 4.03
CA LYS A 170 8.03 -3.51 3.87
C LYS A 170 7.73 -2.27 3.04
N THR A 171 8.15 -1.10 3.52
CA THR A 171 7.68 0.18 3.01
C THR A 171 8.79 1.04 2.40
N ASP A 172 9.39 0.61 1.28
CA ASP A 172 10.24 1.38 0.35
C ASP A 172 9.79 2.80 -0.09
N THR A 173 8.58 3.29 0.22
CA THR A 173 8.24 4.73 0.14
C THR A 173 9.03 5.57 1.15
N PHE A 174 9.24 5.06 2.36
CA PHE A 174 10.02 5.80 3.36
C PHE A 174 11.48 5.91 2.93
N ASP A 175 11.99 4.93 2.19
CA ASP A 175 13.34 4.99 1.60
C ASP A 175 13.51 6.18 0.63
N LEU A 176 12.46 6.62 -0.08
CA LEU A 176 12.51 7.85 -0.90
C LEU A 176 12.59 9.12 -0.04
N ILE A 177 11.94 9.13 1.12
CA ILE A 177 12.01 10.25 2.05
C ILE A 177 13.40 10.29 2.69
N ASP A 178 13.92 9.14 3.10
CA ASP A 178 15.26 9.01 3.68
C ASP A 178 16.36 9.42 2.70
N MET A 179 16.22 9.04 1.42
CA MET A 179 17.10 9.50 0.35
C MET A 179 17.11 11.03 0.23
N GLN A 180 15.94 11.67 0.31
CA GLN A 180 15.84 13.12 0.24
C GLN A 180 16.45 13.80 1.47
N ASN A 181 16.19 13.26 2.66
CA ASN A 181 16.79 13.77 3.90
C ASN A 181 18.32 13.70 3.85
N SER A 182 18.88 12.61 3.31
CA SER A 182 20.32 12.47 3.10
C SER A 182 20.89 13.51 2.13
N GLU A 183 20.21 13.76 1.01
CA GLU A 183 20.65 14.76 0.04
C GLU A 183 20.55 16.18 0.60
N ILE A 184 19.46 16.49 1.33
CA ILE A 184 19.30 17.78 2.02
C ILE A 184 20.39 18.00 3.07
N ALA A 185 20.74 16.97 3.85
CA ALA A 185 21.82 17.05 4.83
C ALA A 185 23.16 17.37 4.15
N THR A 186 23.44 16.71 3.01
CA THR A 186 24.66 16.96 2.23
C THR A 186 24.69 18.39 1.69
N LEU A 187 23.59 18.86 1.06
CA LEU A 187 23.46 20.24 0.57
C LEU A 187 23.60 21.28 1.69
N SER A 188 23.10 20.99 2.88
CA SER A 188 23.21 21.88 4.04
C SER A 188 24.65 22.05 4.51
N GLY A 189 25.50 21.04 4.33
CA GLY A 189 26.95 21.15 4.59
C GLY A 189 27.66 22.17 3.69
N TYR A 190 27.15 22.41 2.48
CA TYR A 190 27.68 23.43 1.55
C TYR A 190 27.03 24.81 1.71
N ALA A 191 25.95 24.95 2.50
CA ALA A 191 25.23 26.20 2.67
C ALA A 191 26.08 27.36 3.26
N PRO A 192 27.03 27.13 4.19
CA PRO A 192 27.88 28.20 4.71
C PRO A 192 28.91 28.72 3.69
N LEU A 193 29.18 27.98 2.61
CA LEU A 193 30.20 28.34 1.63
C LEU A 193 29.62 29.30 0.57
N PRO A 194 30.38 30.34 0.15
CA PRO A 194 29.98 31.18 -0.97
C PRO A 194 29.78 30.37 -2.25
N TYR A 195 28.84 30.77 -3.11
CA TYR A 195 28.61 30.11 -4.40
C TYR A 195 29.82 30.11 -5.35
N GLY A 196 30.77 31.03 -5.17
CA GLY A 196 32.04 31.04 -5.89
C GLY A 196 33.05 29.99 -5.40
N ASN A 197 32.82 29.35 -4.26
CA ASN A 197 33.73 28.38 -3.67
C ASN A 197 33.89 27.15 -4.60
N PRO A 198 35.13 26.71 -4.91
CA PRO A 198 35.36 25.56 -5.78
C PRO A 198 34.69 24.26 -5.32
N ALA A 199 34.63 24.00 -4.01
CA ALA A 199 34.01 22.78 -3.48
C ALA A 199 32.49 22.78 -3.73
N SER A 200 31.80 23.90 -3.48
CA SER A 200 30.37 24.05 -3.76
C SER A 200 30.08 23.89 -5.25
N ARG A 201 30.88 24.54 -6.11
CA ARG A 201 30.71 24.44 -7.58
C ARG A 201 30.91 23.02 -8.09
N ASN A 202 31.95 22.34 -7.61
CA ASN A 202 32.22 20.95 -7.96
C ASN A 202 31.09 20.01 -7.52
N TYR A 203 30.50 20.25 -6.34
CA TYR A 203 29.34 19.48 -5.89
C TYR A 203 28.10 19.79 -6.74
N TYR A 204 27.70 21.06 -6.86
CA TYR A 204 26.49 21.45 -7.58
C TYR A 204 26.46 21.03 -9.06
N ASN A 205 27.62 20.92 -9.71
CA ASN A 205 27.71 20.47 -11.10
C ASN A 205 27.44 18.96 -11.32
N ARG A 206 27.43 18.16 -10.24
CA ARG A 206 27.11 16.72 -10.30
C ARG A 206 25.65 16.50 -10.69
N THR A 207 25.39 15.53 -11.57
CA THR A 207 24.06 15.21 -12.08
C THR A 207 23.49 13.89 -11.57
N GLN A 208 24.25 13.16 -10.73
CA GLN A 208 23.90 11.82 -10.27
C GLN A 208 22.51 11.82 -9.60
N PHE A 209 22.28 12.71 -8.64
CA PHE A 209 21.00 12.79 -7.93
C PHE A 209 19.83 13.05 -8.88
N LYS A 210 19.95 14.06 -9.77
CA LYS A 210 18.96 14.34 -10.82
C LYS A 210 18.64 13.11 -11.67
N ASN A 211 19.67 12.40 -12.12
CA ASN A 211 19.51 11.23 -12.97
C ASN A 211 18.80 10.10 -12.21
N SER A 212 19.16 9.86 -10.95
CA SER A 212 18.52 8.85 -10.10
C SER A 212 17.05 9.16 -9.84
N VAL A 213 16.68 10.43 -9.58
CA VAL A 213 15.28 10.84 -9.45
C VAL A 213 14.51 10.59 -10.75
N SER A 214 15.12 10.85 -11.91
CA SER A 214 14.50 10.54 -13.21
C SER A 214 14.30 9.04 -13.45
N GLU A 215 15.26 8.20 -13.03
CA GLU A 215 15.14 6.74 -13.09
C GLU A 215 14.00 6.25 -12.17
N ILE A 216 13.92 6.77 -10.94
CA ILE A 216 12.86 6.46 -9.98
C ILE A 216 11.48 6.86 -10.52
N HIS A 217 11.36 8.08 -11.06
CA HIS A 217 10.12 8.55 -11.68
C HIS A 217 9.65 7.57 -12.76
N THR A 218 10.54 7.24 -13.70
CA THR A 218 10.26 6.29 -14.78
C THR A 218 9.83 4.93 -14.22
N ALA A 219 10.50 4.44 -13.18
CA ALA A 219 10.19 3.15 -12.57
C ALA A 219 8.78 3.11 -11.96
N ILE A 220 8.42 4.13 -11.16
CA ILE A 220 7.12 4.28 -10.51
C ILE A 220 5.98 4.37 -11.53
N HIS A 221 6.20 5.05 -12.65
CA HIS A 221 5.17 5.27 -13.68
C HIS A 221 5.17 4.23 -14.81
N SER A 222 6.05 3.23 -14.78
CA SER A 222 6.08 2.15 -15.80
C SER A 222 5.02 1.06 -15.58
N ASN A 223 4.75 0.19 -16.55
CA ASN A 223 3.85 -0.97 -16.36
C ASN A 223 4.45 -2.11 -15.52
N SER A 224 5.73 -2.02 -15.14
CA SER A 224 6.48 -3.03 -14.36
C SER A 224 6.98 -2.43 -13.03
N LYS A 225 6.08 -1.68 -12.37
CA LYS A 225 6.37 -0.74 -11.26
C LYS A 225 7.26 -1.33 -10.18
N ALA A 226 6.86 -2.47 -9.60
CA ALA A 226 7.50 -2.98 -8.38
C ALA A 226 8.98 -3.34 -8.55
N VAL A 227 9.33 -4.18 -9.53
CA VAL A 227 10.72 -4.68 -9.69
C VAL A 227 11.65 -3.56 -10.17
N LYS A 228 11.21 -2.73 -11.10
CA LYS A 228 12.03 -1.61 -11.60
C LYS A 228 12.28 -0.57 -10.52
N TYR A 229 11.27 -0.30 -9.71
CA TYR A 229 11.38 0.64 -8.60
C TYR A 229 12.39 0.16 -7.56
N GLN A 230 12.26 -1.10 -7.12
CA GLN A 230 13.18 -1.70 -6.16
C GLN A 230 14.63 -1.68 -6.65
N ASN A 231 14.87 -1.99 -7.93
CA ASN A 231 16.20 -1.97 -8.50
C ASN A 231 16.80 -0.54 -8.58
N ALA A 232 16.00 0.44 -9.00
CA ALA A 232 16.44 1.85 -9.06
C ALA A 232 16.76 2.39 -7.66
N LEU A 233 15.92 2.08 -6.68
CA LEU A 233 16.11 2.47 -5.29
C LEU A 233 17.35 1.79 -4.68
N ALA A 234 17.51 0.49 -4.87
CA ALA A 234 18.65 -0.26 -4.35
C ALA A 234 19.99 0.24 -4.92
N LYS A 235 20.04 0.54 -6.23
CA LYS A 235 21.20 1.18 -6.87
C LYS A 235 21.54 2.51 -6.18
N GLN A 236 20.54 3.35 -5.97
CA GLN A 236 20.74 4.67 -5.37
C GLN A 236 21.17 4.60 -3.89
N LEU A 237 20.59 3.68 -3.11
CA LEU A 237 20.98 3.46 -1.72
C LEU A 237 22.41 2.88 -1.60
N ALA A 238 22.85 2.11 -2.59
CA ALA A 238 24.25 1.67 -2.66
C ALA A 238 25.15 2.88 -2.97
N GLU A 239 24.82 3.68 -3.98
CA GLU A 239 25.60 4.85 -4.38
C GLU A 239 25.69 5.93 -3.28
N SER A 240 24.63 6.14 -2.48
CA SER A 240 24.65 7.08 -1.36
C SER A 240 25.48 6.61 -0.16
N LYS A 241 25.54 5.30 0.09
CA LYS A 241 26.39 4.73 1.16
C LYS A 241 27.88 4.83 0.87
N TYR A 242 28.27 4.91 -0.41
CA TYR A 242 29.67 5.01 -0.83
C TYR A 242 30.11 6.43 -1.24
N SER A 243 29.21 7.43 -1.23
CA SER A 243 29.55 8.81 -1.57
C SER A 243 30.01 9.65 -0.37
N GLY A 244 29.82 9.16 0.86
CA GLY A 244 30.22 9.79 2.11
C GLY A 244 31.59 9.32 2.61
N THR A 245 32.66 9.64 1.90
CA THR A 245 33.97 9.82 2.54
C THR A 245 34.13 11.32 2.83
N VAL A 246 34.17 11.65 4.12
CA VAL A 246 34.62 12.95 4.64
C VAL A 246 36.00 13.28 4.10
#